data_AF-A0A2T7PRZ8-F1
#
_entry.id   AF-A0A2T7PRZ8-F1
#
_cell.length_a   1.000
_cell.length_b   1.000
_cell.length_c   1.000
_cell.angle_alpha   90.00
_cell.angle_beta   90.00
_cell.angle_gamma   90.00
#
_symmetry.space_group_name_H-M   'P 1'
#
loop_
_entity.id
_entity.type
_entity.pdbx_description
1 polymer ?
#
loop_
_entity_poly.entity_id
_entity_poly.type
_entity_poly.pdbx_seq_one_letter_code
_entity_poly.pdbx_strand_id
1 'polypeptide(L)'
;MESSGDIISSACLSMERTTLSESLEDNTDDEAEERDTFMEDDFTDVKTIIPPKNLQELVSQLHRVFRHDHINIDYVRTLMESYESNPKDWKKFAKFDVHRYTRNLVDEGNGKFNLMVLCWNEGQSSSIHSHAGSHCFLKVLAGDVKEELYEWPEQSMTSQTDEATTIEAKQENEMKQREEHLFHKNQCTYISDDIGLHRVENPSHTDKAVTLHLYSPPFDECYCFDQRTGKKLTAKVTFWSKFGKRTPFGKDPNKICSRENN
;
A
#
# COMPACT_ATOMS: atom_id res chain seq x y z
N MET A 1 48.45 44.92 64.59
CA MET A 1 47.45 44.86 65.66
C MET A 1 46.42 43.83 65.18
N GLU A 2 46.65 42.54 65.43
CA GLU A 2 46.15 41.80 66.62
C GLU A 2 44.63 41.97 66.76
N SER A 3 43.79 40.96 67.03
CA SER A 3 43.90 39.54 67.33
C SER A 3 42.49 39.08 67.75
N SER A 4 42.11 37.82 67.49
CA SER A 4 41.09 37.00 68.21
C SER A 4 39.61 37.39 68.06
N GLY A 5 38.62 36.51 67.88
CA GLY A 5 38.26 35.19 68.47
C GLY A 5 36.74 35.28 68.73
N ASP A 6 35.86 34.28 68.78
CA ASP A 6 35.94 32.84 68.91
C ASP A 6 34.59 32.19 68.50
N ILE A 7 34.65 30.89 68.25
CA ILE A 7 33.55 29.95 68.00
C ILE A 7 33.22 29.23 69.31
N ILE A 8 31.93 29.03 69.62
CA ILE A 8 31.41 28.07 70.62
C ILE A 8 30.04 27.59 70.05
N SER A 9 29.83 26.38 69.51
CA SER A 9 29.80 25.01 70.06
C SER A 9 28.85 24.78 71.25
N SER A 10 27.72 24.11 71.02
CA SER A 10 27.18 23.18 72.01
C SER A 10 26.35 22.08 71.35
N ALA A 11 26.64 20.85 71.75
CA ALA A 11 26.04 19.62 71.29
C ALA A 11 25.23 18.93 72.40
N CYS A 12 24.33 18.05 71.95
CA CYS A 12 24.03 16.73 72.53
C CYS A 12 22.96 16.53 73.62
N LEU A 13 22.43 15.29 73.60
CA LEU A 13 21.57 14.51 74.52
C LEU A 13 20.06 14.56 74.19
N SER A 14 19.50 13.60 73.44
CA SER A 14 19.21 12.18 73.72
C SER A 14 18.20 11.95 74.85
N MET A 15 17.05 11.32 74.53
CA MET A 15 16.59 10.07 75.17
C MET A 15 15.26 9.58 74.55
N GLU A 16 15.22 8.26 74.36
CA GLU A 16 14.12 7.36 73.94
C GLU A 16 12.89 7.49 74.88
N ARG A 17 11.65 7.05 74.60
CA ARG A 17 11.11 5.76 74.10
C ARG A 17 9.56 5.95 74.12
N THR A 18 8.73 5.46 73.20
CA THR A 18 8.00 4.18 73.28
C THR A 18 6.86 4.18 72.23
N THR A 19 6.65 3.00 71.65
CA THR A 19 5.69 2.51 70.65
C THR A 19 4.27 3.08 70.63
N LEU A 20 3.69 3.19 69.42
CA LEU A 20 2.43 2.54 69.03
C LEU A 20 2.33 2.46 67.50
N SER A 21 1.98 1.27 67.04
CA SER A 21 1.71 0.89 65.65
C SER A 21 0.37 1.46 65.19
N GLU A 22 0.33 2.08 64.00
CA GLU A 22 -0.86 2.12 63.16
C GLU A 22 -0.45 2.30 61.70
N SER A 23 -1.17 1.60 60.85
CA SER A 23 -0.87 1.22 59.47
C SER A 23 -1.72 2.02 58.48
N LEU A 24 -1.21 2.17 57.25
CA LEU A 24 -1.96 2.52 56.01
C LEU A 24 -2.39 4.01 55.96
N GLU A 25 -2.28 4.80 54.89
CA GLU A 25 -2.24 4.57 53.45
C GLU A 25 -1.37 5.64 52.75
N ASP A 26 -0.82 5.23 51.61
CA ASP A 26 -0.01 6.00 50.67
C ASP A 26 -0.91 6.95 49.86
N ASN A 27 -0.59 8.26 49.87
CA ASN A 27 -1.27 9.27 49.06
C ASN A 27 -0.30 9.75 47.97
N THR A 28 -0.36 9.11 46.81
CA THR A 28 0.19 9.67 45.56
C THR A 28 -0.91 9.63 44.51
N ASP A 29 -1.57 10.75 44.27
CA ASP A 29 -2.42 10.96 43.09
C ASP A 29 -2.42 12.45 42.77
N ASP A 30 -1.71 12.84 41.71
CA ASP A 30 -2.11 13.90 40.76
C ASP A 30 -1.12 13.94 39.58
N GLU A 31 -0.96 12.81 38.89
CA GLU A 31 -0.74 12.83 37.45
C GLU A 31 -1.85 11.98 36.83
N ALA A 32 -2.92 12.67 36.43
CA ALA A 32 -3.96 12.08 35.61
C ALA A 32 -3.36 11.69 34.27
N GLU A 33 -2.90 10.43 34.16
CA GLU A 33 -2.80 9.76 32.88
C GLU A 33 -4.19 9.81 32.23
N GLU A 34 -4.33 10.61 31.18
CA GLU A 34 -5.41 10.45 30.20
C GLU A 34 -5.27 9.03 29.61
N ARG A 35 -5.92 8.08 30.28
CA ARG A 35 -6.16 6.75 29.73
C ARG A 35 -7.12 6.92 28.56
N ASP A 36 -6.51 6.96 27.39
CA ASP A 36 -7.16 6.90 26.10
C ASP A 36 -7.95 5.59 26.02
N THR A 37 -9.22 5.62 26.42
CA THR A 37 -10.15 4.50 26.24
C THR A 37 -10.55 4.42 24.77
N PHE A 38 -9.60 4.14 23.89
CA PHE A 38 -9.92 3.57 22.59
C PHE A 38 -10.22 2.10 22.83
N MET A 39 -11.46 1.68 22.55
CA MET A 39 -11.68 0.29 22.19
C MET A 39 -10.64 -0.06 21.13
N GLU A 40 -9.89 -1.16 21.31
CA GLU A 40 -9.03 -1.70 20.26
C GLU A 40 -9.92 -1.94 19.04
N ASP A 41 -9.89 -0.99 18.10
CA ASP A 41 -10.60 -1.06 16.84
C ASP A 41 -9.90 -2.18 16.07
N ASP A 42 -10.46 -3.39 16.15
CA ASP A 42 -9.87 -4.58 15.54
C ASP A 42 -9.94 -4.55 14.00
N PHE A 43 -10.60 -3.51 13.45
CA PHE A 43 -10.82 -3.30 12.03
C PHE A 43 -11.40 -4.53 11.33
N THR A 44 -12.32 -5.25 11.99
CA THR A 44 -12.98 -6.43 11.42
C THR A 44 -14.43 -6.19 11.01
N ASP A 45 -15.19 -5.35 11.74
CA ASP A 45 -16.59 -5.08 11.43
C ASP A 45 -16.75 -3.93 10.43
N VAL A 46 -17.13 -4.26 9.20
CA VAL A 46 -17.36 -3.28 8.13
C VAL A 46 -18.43 -2.23 8.47
N LYS A 47 -19.32 -2.49 9.45
CA LYS A 47 -20.35 -1.54 9.87
C LYS A 47 -19.81 -0.37 10.69
N THR A 48 -18.59 -0.50 11.23
CA THR A 48 -17.94 0.59 11.97
C THR A 48 -17.24 1.59 11.07
N ILE A 49 -17.15 1.30 9.76
CA ILE A 49 -16.48 2.17 8.78
C ILE A 49 -17.23 3.50 8.69
N ILE A 50 -16.50 4.58 8.97
CA ILE A 50 -16.93 5.95 8.71
C ILE A 50 -16.33 6.35 7.35
N PRO A 51 -17.16 6.56 6.30
CA PRO A 51 -16.67 6.89 4.97
C PRO A 51 -15.72 8.10 4.98
N PRO A 52 -14.51 7.99 4.40
CA PRO A 52 -13.56 9.10 4.36
C PRO A 52 -14.10 10.27 3.54
N LYS A 53 -13.97 11.50 4.04
CA LYS A 53 -14.47 12.70 3.35
C LYS A 53 -13.61 13.12 2.16
N ASN A 54 -12.36 12.69 2.15
CA ASN A 54 -11.38 12.97 1.10
C ASN A 54 -10.25 11.92 1.10
N LEU A 55 -9.39 11.93 0.07
CA LEU A 55 -8.26 11.00 -0.03
C LEU A 55 -7.30 11.06 1.18
N GLN A 56 -7.09 12.22 1.80
CA GLN A 56 -6.20 12.34 2.95
C GLN A 56 -6.77 11.63 4.18
N GLU A 57 -8.08 11.71 4.39
CA GLU A 57 -8.76 10.96 5.45
C GLU A 57 -8.73 9.45 5.17
N LEU A 58 -8.88 9.03 3.91
CA LEU A 58 -8.72 7.61 3.52
C LEU A 58 -7.31 7.12 3.86
N VAL A 59 -6.27 7.88 3.49
CA VAL A 59 -4.87 7.56 3.83
C VAL A 59 -4.70 7.44 5.34
N SER A 60 -5.23 8.39 6.13
CA SER A 60 -5.15 8.36 7.60
C SER A 60 -5.81 7.11 8.19
N GLN A 61 -7.00 6.73 7.70
CA GLN A 61 -7.69 5.53 8.16
C GLN A 61 -6.93 4.26 7.77
N LEU A 62 -6.39 4.18 6.55
CA LEU A 62 -5.54 3.06 6.12
C LEU A 62 -4.29 2.94 7.01
N HIS A 63 -3.64 4.05 7.35
CA HIS A 63 -2.53 4.05 8.29
C HIS A 63 -2.91 3.45 9.65
N ARG A 64 -4.14 3.65 10.15
CA ARG A 64 -4.62 3.03 11.39
C ARG A 64 -4.86 1.52 11.21
N VAL A 65 -5.54 1.12 10.14
CA VAL A 65 -5.84 -0.30 9.84
C VAL A 65 -4.55 -1.10 9.76
N PHE A 66 -3.59 -0.63 8.96
CA PHE A 66 -2.30 -1.27 8.76
C PHE A 66 -1.31 -1.04 9.91
N ARG A 67 -1.72 -0.57 11.11
CA ARG A 67 -0.85 -0.70 12.31
C ARG A 67 -0.79 -2.14 12.79
N HIS A 68 -1.89 -2.87 12.63
CA HIS A 68 -2.00 -4.26 12.99
C HIS A 68 -1.31 -5.16 11.97
N ASP A 69 -0.90 -6.35 12.38
CA ASP A 69 -0.25 -7.34 11.49
C ASP A 69 -1.28 -8.17 10.72
N HIS A 70 -2.47 -8.34 11.28
CA HIS A 70 -3.57 -9.04 10.65
C HIS A 70 -4.45 -8.02 9.92
N ILE A 71 -4.70 -8.27 8.64
CA ILE A 71 -5.50 -7.39 7.79
C ILE A 71 -6.81 -8.11 7.46
N ASN A 72 -7.93 -7.50 7.79
CA ASN A 72 -9.23 -7.94 7.29
C ASN A 72 -9.44 -7.40 5.88
N ILE A 73 -9.41 -8.31 4.89
CA ILE A 73 -9.53 -7.97 3.47
C ILE A 73 -10.86 -7.26 3.18
N ASP A 74 -11.96 -7.75 3.73
CA ASP A 74 -13.29 -7.18 3.51
C ASP A 74 -13.41 -5.78 4.11
N TYR A 75 -12.79 -5.55 5.27
CA TYR A 75 -12.72 -4.23 5.89
C TYR A 75 -11.96 -3.23 5.01
N VAL A 76 -10.75 -3.56 4.56
CA VAL A 76 -9.95 -2.67 3.71
C VAL A 76 -10.64 -2.38 2.38
N ARG A 77 -11.19 -3.42 1.73
CA ARG A 77 -11.95 -3.27 0.49
C ARG A 77 -13.15 -2.34 0.69
N THR A 78 -13.95 -2.55 1.73
CA THR A 78 -15.13 -1.73 2.03
C THR A 78 -14.73 -0.29 2.39
N LEU A 79 -13.64 -0.11 3.13
CA LEU A 79 -13.11 1.22 3.47
C LEU A 79 -12.69 1.98 2.22
N MET A 80 -11.92 1.35 1.33
CA MET A 80 -11.54 1.96 0.05
C MET A 80 -12.77 2.26 -0.81
N GLU A 81 -13.73 1.32 -0.89
CA GLU A 81 -14.97 1.51 -1.64
C GLU A 81 -15.81 2.68 -1.12
N SER A 82 -15.90 2.85 0.20
CA SER A 82 -16.68 3.91 0.86
C SER A 82 -16.18 5.34 0.60
N TYR A 83 -14.92 5.51 0.21
CA TYR A 83 -14.40 6.82 -0.22
C TYR A 83 -15.03 7.24 -1.55
N GLU A 84 -15.81 8.31 -1.56
CA GLU A 84 -16.38 8.89 -2.78
C GLU A 84 -15.33 9.66 -3.59
N SER A 85 -14.98 9.16 -4.78
CA SER A 85 -13.91 9.72 -5.60
C SER A 85 -14.20 11.16 -6.03
N ASN A 86 -13.32 12.06 -5.60
CA ASN A 86 -13.32 13.47 -5.95
C ASN A 86 -12.01 13.87 -6.64
N PRO A 87 -12.03 14.28 -7.92
CA PRO A 87 -10.82 14.70 -8.64
C PRO A 87 -9.98 15.76 -7.93
N LYS A 88 -10.57 16.62 -7.11
CA LYS A 88 -9.82 17.64 -6.34
C LYS A 88 -8.79 17.01 -5.40
N ASP A 89 -9.05 15.80 -4.90
CA ASP A 89 -8.21 15.13 -3.92
C ASP A 89 -6.98 14.47 -4.57
N TRP A 90 -7.16 13.91 -5.78
CA TRP A 90 -6.17 13.03 -6.41
C TRP A 90 -5.56 13.57 -7.72
N LYS A 91 -6.10 14.64 -8.32
CA LYS A 91 -5.63 15.18 -9.61
C LYS A 91 -4.14 15.53 -9.62
N LYS A 92 -3.55 15.91 -8.48
CA LYS A 92 -2.10 16.17 -8.37
C LYS A 92 -1.23 14.93 -8.68
N PHE A 93 -1.77 13.73 -8.45
CA PHE A 93 -1.12 12.44 -8.73
C PHE A 93 -1.45 11.89 -10.13
N ALA A 94 -2.54 12.33 -10.75
CA ALA A 94 -2.99 11.82 -12.04
C ALA A 94 -2.13 12.32 -13.22
N LYS A 95 -0.96 11.70 -13.42
CA LYS A 95 0.01 12.07 -14.45
C LYS A 95 0.09 10.98 -15.52
N PHE A 96 -0.57 11.20 -16.64
CA PHE A 96 -0.64 10.25 -17.75
C PHE A 96 0.63 10.24 -18.62
N ASP A 97 0.81 9.15 -19.37
CA ASP A 97 1.77 9.01 -20.47
C ASP A 97 1.07 8.44 -21.71
N VAL A 98 1.45 8.93 -22.89
CA VAL A 98 0.76 8.61 -24.15
C VAL A 98 0.96 7.15 -24.58
N HIS A 99 2.05 6.51 -24.16
CA HIS A 99 2.45 5.20 -24.66
C HIS A 99 2.19 4.06 -23.68
N ARG A 100 2.06 4.35 -22.38
CA ARG A 100 1.83 3.35 -21.34
C ARG A 100 1.00 3.93 -20.20
N TYR A 101 0.34 3.05 -19.46
CA TYR A 101 -0.25 3.46 -18.18
C TYR A 101 0.87 3.83 -17.20
N THR A 102 0.57 4.73 -16.28
CA THR A 102 1.58 5.27 -15.32
C THR A 102 1.24 4.90 -13.90
N ARG A 103 2.25 4.59 -13.08
CA ARG A 103 2.12 4.37 -11.63
C ARG A 103 2.60 5.61 -10.87
N ASN A 104 1.72 6.24 -10.09
CA ASN A 104 1.99 7.48 -9.39
C ASN A 104 1.83 7.28 -7.87
N LEU A 105 2.94 7.18 -7.14
CA LEU A 105 2.92 6.91 -5.71
C LEU A 105 2.27 8.07 -4.94
N VAL A 106 1.27 7.74 -4.13
CA VAL A 106 0.51 8.65 -3.28
C VAL A 106 1.10 8.67 -1.88
N ASP A 107 1.31 7.49 -1.30
CA ASP A 107 1.74 7.29 0.08
C ASP A 107 2.57 5.98 0.18
N GLU A 108 3.66 6.01 0.96
CA GLU A 108 4.53 4.84 1.21
C GLU A 108 4.09 4.03 2.45
N GLY A 109 2.92 4.38 3.00
CA GLY A 109 2.36 3.78 4.20
C GLY A 109 3.28 3.94 5.41
N ASN A 110 3.12 3.03 6.34
CA ASN A 110 3.95 2.87 7.54
C ASN A 110 4.96 1.73 7.36
N GLY A 111 5.40 1.48 6.13
CA GLY A 111 6.22 0.32 5.74
C GLY A 111 5.43 -0.96 5.47
N LYS A 112 4.11 -0.98 5.74
CA LYS A 112 3.25 -2.15 5.53
C LYS A 112 2.42 -2.09 4.26
N PHE A 113 2.26 -0.94 3.62
CA PHE A 113 1.54 -0.85 2.35
C PHE A 113 2.08 0.29 1.47
N ASN A 114 1.86 0.17 0.16
CA ASN A 114 2.03 1.26 -0.79
C ASN A 114 0.66 1.65 -1.36
N LEU A 115 0.36 2.95 -1.40
CA LEU A 115 -0.83 3.49 -2.06
C LEU A 115 -0.40 4.30 -3.30
N MET A 116 -1.00 4.00 -4.45
CA MET A 116 -0.65 4.66 -5.71
C MET A 116 -1.84 4.86 -6.64
N VAL A 117 -1.81 5.92 -7.42
CA VAL A 117 -2.76 6.18 -8.50
C VAL A 117 -2.18 5.66 -9.81
N LEU A 118 -2.93 4.79 -10.48
CA LEU A 118 -2.65 4.38 -11.85
C LEU A 118 -3.51 5.19 -12.82
N CYS A 119 -2.90 5.60 -13.93
CA CYS A 119 -3.57 6.40 -14.95
C CYS A 119 -3.48 5.68 -16.28
N TRP A 120 -4.65 5.46 -16.90
CA TRP A 120 -4.83 4.68 -18.11
C TRP A 120 -5.42 5.60 -19.17
N ASN A 121 -4.66 5.87 -20.23
CA ASN A 121 -5.24 6.45 -21.44
C ASN A 121 -6.14 5.42 -22.14
N GLU A 122 -6.76 5.85 -23.23
CA GLU A 122 -7.70 5.10 -24.04
C GLU A 122 -7.07 3.80 -24.54
N GLY A 123 -7.73 2.66 -24.30
CA GLY A 123 -7.30 1.33 -24.71
C GLY A 123 -6.01 0.81 -24.06
N GLN A 124 -5.46 1.49 -23.05
CA GLN A 124 -4.26 1.01 -22.37
C GLN A 124 -4.58 -0.16 -21.45
N SER A 125 -3.68 -1.15 -21.44
CA SER A 125 -3.81 -2.38 -20.67
C SER A 125 -2.49 -2.75 -19.99
N SER A 126 -2.58 -3.48 -18.88
CA SER A 126 -1.43 -4.11 -18.24
C SER A 126 -1.06 -5.43 -18.92
N SER A 127 0.12 -5.95 -18.58
CA SER A 127 0.40 -7.37 -18.83
C SER A 127 -0.41 -8.24 -17.87
N ILE A 128 -0.60 -9.51 -18.19
CA ILE A 128 -1.04 -10.48 -17.18
C ILE A 128 0.07 -10.55 -16.11
N HIS A 129 -0.25 -10.34 -14.84
CA HIS A 129 0.77 -10.24 -13.80
C HIS A 129 0.34 -10.79 -12.44
N SER A 130 1.35 -11.08 -11.62
CA SER A 130 1.23 -11.48 -10.22
C SER A 130 1.44 -10.31 -9.27
N HIS A 131 1.24 -10.57 -7.97
CA HIS A 131 1.29 -9.61 -6.88
C HIS A 131 2.40 -9.88 -5.85
N ALA A 132 3.29 -10.83 -6.13
CA ALA A 132 4.49 -11.11 -5.34
C ALA A 132 4.17 -11.42 -3.87
N GLY A 133 3.15 -12.26 -3.65
CA GLY A 133 2.66 -12.63 -2.32
C GLY A 133 1.96 -11.50 -1.56
N SER A 134 1.63 -10.40 -2.23
CA SER A 134 0.97 -9.24 -1.60
C SER A 134 -0.53 -9.19 -1.89
N HIS A 135 -1.26 -8.59 -0.97
CA HIS A 135 -2.65 -8.16 -1.17
C HIS A 135 -2.68 -7.00 -2.16
N CYS A 136 -3.60 -7.02 -3.11
CA CYS A 136 -3.87 -5.92 -4.03
C CYS A 136 -5.34 -5.50 -3.94
N PHE A 137 -5.57 -4.25 -3.59
CA PHE A 137 -6.88 -3.62 -3.67
C PHE A 137 -6.87 -2.61 -4.81
N LEU A 138 -7.88 -2.63 -5.66
CA LEU A 138 -8.02 -1.70 -6.79
C LEU A 138 -9.38 -1.01 -6.70
N LYS A 139 -9.38 0.30 -6.52
CA LYS A 139 -10.59 1.14 -6.58
C LYS A 139 -10.59 2.00 -7.84
N VAL A 140 -11.70 2.06 -8.55
CA VAL A 140 -11.86 2.96 -9.70
C VAL A 140 -12.14 4.39 -9.22
N LEU A 141 -11.28 5.34 -9.56
CA LEU A 141 -11.45 6.77 -9.23
C LEU A 141 -12.19 7.53 -10.34
N ALA A 142 -11.96 7.19 -11.60
CA ALA A 142 -12.62 7.79 -12.76
C ALA A 142 -12.60 6.83 -13.95
N GLY A 143 -13.60 6.95 -14.83
CA GLY A 143 -13.80 6.03 -15.96
C GLY A 143 -14.25 4.64 -15.50
N ASP A 144 -14.02 3.67 -16.37
CA ASP A 144 -14.26 2.25 -16.13
C ASP A 144 -12.98 1.46 -16.39
N VAL A 145 -12.82 0.32 -15.74
CA VAL A 145 -11.72 -0.62 -16.02
C VAL A 145 -12.26 -2.04 -16.11
N LYS A 146 -11.67 -2.82 -17.00
CA LYS A 146 -11.98 -4.24 -17.16
C LYS A 146 -10.85 -5.05 -16.53
N GLU A 147 -11.21 -6.01 -15.69
CA GLU A 147 -10.30 -6.97 -15.08
C GLU A 147 -10.56 -8.36 -15.67
N GLU A 148 -9.51 -9.00 -16.17
CA GLU A 148 -9.55 -10.38 -16.65
C GLU A 148 -8.70 -11.24 -15.72
N LEU A 149 -9.31 -12.26 -15.12
CA LEU A 149 -8.64 -13.19 -14.21
C LEU A 149 -8.11 -14.41 -14.97
N TYR A 150 -6.88 -14.81 -14.66
CA TYR A 150 -6.18 -15.91 -15.28
C TYR A 150 -5.72 -16.93 -14.23
N GLU A 151 -5.73 -18.20 -14.62
CA GLU A 151 -5.05 -19.25 -13.86
C GLU A 151 -3.53 -19.08 -13.93
N TRP A 152 -2.86 -19.59 -12.91
CA TRP A 152 -1.41 -19.79 -12.98
C TRP A 152 -1.10 -20.78 -14.11
N PRO A 153 -0.09 -20.53 -14.95
CA PRO A 153 0.29 -21.47 -15.97
C PRO A 153 0.74 -22.78 -15.31
N GLU A 154 0.30 -23.91 -15.85
CA GLU A 154 0.78 -25.22 -15.40
C GLU A 154 2.31 -25.23 -15.55
N GLN A 155 3.04 -25.52 -14.47
CA GLN A 155 4.47 -25.78 -14.59
C GLN A 155 4.61 -27.03 -15.42
N SER A 156 5.06 -26.88 -16.67
CA SER A 156 5.46 -28.03 -17.45
C SER A 156 6.62 -28.69 -16.69
N MET A 157 6.32 -29.80 -16.01
CA MET A 157 7.35 -30.74 -15.57
C MET A 157 7.92 -31.40 -16.84
N THR A 158 8.62 -30.63 -17.68
CA THR A 158 9.47 -31.21 -18.70
C THR A 158 10.72 -31.70 -18.00
N SER A 159 10.60 -32.90 -17.43
CA SER A 159 11.68 -33.86 -17.47
C SER A 159 12.31 -33.81 -18.85
N GLN A 160 13.62 -33.61 -18.90
CA GLN A 160 14.42 -33.69 -20.11
C GLN A 160 14.19 -35.04 -20.78
N THR A 161 13.31 -35.12 -21.77
CA THR A 161 13.30 -36.22 -22.74
C THR A 161 12.94 -35.66 -24.11
N ASP A 162 14.01 -35.46 -24.87
CA ASP A 162 14.20 -35.63 -26.31
C ASP A 162 13.21 -35.06 -27.33
N GLU A 163 13.85 -34.48 -28.34
CA GLU A 163 13.34 -33.89 -29.56
C GLU A 163 12.28 -34.75 -30.26
N ALA A 164 11.27 -34.03 -30.80
CA ALA A 164 10.45 -34.34 -31.97
C ALA A 164 8.95 -34.60 -31.70
N THR A 165 8.22 -33.53 -31.35
CA THR A 165 6.78 -33.42 -31.68
C THR A 165 6.39 -31.96 -31.90
N THR A 166 6.57 -31.54 -33.15
CA THR A 166 6.21 -30.23 -33.68
C THR A 166 4.70 -30.12 -33.97
N ILE A 167 4.12 -28.99 -33.54
CA ILE A 167 2.86 -28.32 -33.95
C ILE A 167 1.70 -28.38 -32.94
N GLU A 168 1.47 -29.45 -32.18
CA GLU A 168 0.32 -29.53 -31.25
C GLU A 168 0.58 -28.91 -29.86
N ALA A 169 1.84 -28.77 -29.45
CA ALA A 169 2.23 -28.23 -28.13
C ALA A 169 2.01 -26.71 -27.93
N LYS A 170 1.51 -25.98 -28.94
CA LYS A 170 1.27 -24.53 -28.85
C LYS A 170 -0.01 -24.18 -28.08
N GLN A 171 -1.00 -25.06 -28.02
CA GLN A 171 -2.24 -24.81 -27.29
C GLN A 171 -2.16 -25.19 -25.81
N GLU A 172 -1.28 -26.12 -25.43
CA GLU A 172 -1.19 -26.58 -24.04
C GLU A 172 -0.61 -25.53 -23.07
N ASN A 173 0.05 -24.49 -23.58
CA ASN A 173 0.71 -23.47 -22.76
C ASN A 173 0.06 -22.07 -22.84
N GLU A 174 -1.08 -21.94 -23.52
CA GLU A 174 -1.84 -20.68 -23.49
C GLU A 174 -2.52 -20.50 -22.13
N MET A 175 -2.42 -19.30 -21.57
CA MET A 175 -2.98 -18.99 -20.27
C MET A 175 -4.52 -19.01 -20.32
N LYS A 176 -5.12 -19.75 -19.40
CA LYS A 176 -6.58 -19.90 -19.29
C LYS A 176 -7.18 -18.71 -18.56
N GLN A 177 -7.98 -17.90 -19.25
CA GLN A 177 -8.81 -16.88 -18.63
C GLN A 177 -10.01 -17.56 -17.96
N ARG A 178 -10.28 -17.20 -16.71
CA ARG A 178 -11.41 -17.73 -15.94
C ARG A 178 -12.63 -16.82 -15.98
N GLU A 179 -12.39 -15.55 -15.69
CA GLU A 179 -13.45 -14.59 -15.40
C GLU A 179 -13.08 -13.22 -15.99
N GLU A 180 -14.10 -12.41 -16.26
CA GLU A 180 -13.96 -11.02 -16.68
C GLU A 180 -14.98 -10.17 -15.91
N HIS A 181 -14.52 -9.04 -15.40
CA HIS A 181 -15.34 -8.11 -14.64
C HIS A 181 -15.12 -6.68 -15.14
N LEU A 182 -16.22 -5.92 -15.29
CA LEU A 182 -16.17 -4.50 -15.56
C LEU A 182 -16.44 -3.74 -14.25
N PHE A 183 -15.48 -2.91 -13.84
CA PHE A 183 -15.59 -2.07 -12.65
C PHE A 183 -15.78 -0.61 -13.05
N HIS A 184 -16.79 0.00 -12.45
CA HIS A 184 -17.17 1.39 -12.61
C HIS A 184 -16.61 2.26 -11.50
N LYS A 185 -16.65 3.58 -11.72
CA LYS A 185 -16.30 4.59 -10.72
C LYS A 185 -16.81 4.21 -9.31
N ASN A 186 -15.92 4.37 -8.34
CA ASN A 186 -16.04 4.07 -6.91
C ASN A 186 -16.02 2.59 -6.51
N GLN A 187 -16.25 1.64 -7.41
CA GLN A 187 -16.16 0.22 -7.08
C GLN A 187 -14.73 -0.18 -6.72
N CYS A 188 -14.60 -1.15 -5.81
CA CYS A 188 -13.33 -1.70 -5.36
C CYS A 188 -13.30 -3.22 -5.55
N THR A 189 -12.21 -3.72 -6.14
CA THR A 189 -11.92 -5.16 -6.24
C THR A 189 -10.69 -5.52 -5.41
N TYR A 190 -10.50 -6.82 -5.20
CA TYR A 190 -9.39 -7.40 -4.45
C TYR A 190 -8.84 -8.61 -5.18
N ILE A 191 -7.51 -8.73 -5.20
CA ILE A 191 -6.80 -9.90 -5.69
C ILE A 191 -5.54 -10.18 -4.86
N SER A 192 -5.16 -11.44 -4.78
CA SER A 192 -3.85 -11.92 -4.34
C SER A 192 -3.40 -13.09 -5.21
N ASP A 193 -2.15 -13.51 -5.05
CA ASP A 193 -1.58 -14.64 -5.79
C ASP A 193 -2.33 -15.98 -5.53
N ASP A 194 -3.02 -16.10 -4.39
CA ASP A 194 -3.87 -17.26 -4.05
C ASP A 194 -5.16 -17.31 -4.88
N ILE A 195 -5.65 -16.16 -5.36
CA ILE A 195 -6.82 -16.07 -6.23
C ILE A 195 -6.42 -16.37 -7.68
N GLY A 196 -5.32 -15.76 -8.14
CA GLY A 196 -4.80 -15.95 -9.49
C GLY A 196 -4.00 -14.77 -10.00
N LEU A 197 -3.88 -14.72 -11.33
CA LEU A 197 -3.22 -13.65 -12.06
C LEU A 197 -4.29 -12.75 -12.70
N HIS A 198 -3.94 -11.52 -13.05
CA HIS A 198 -4.89 -10.67 -13.77
C HIS A 198 -4.27 -9.75 -14.81
N ARG A 199 -5.12 -9.31 -15.74
CA ARG A 199 -4.89 -8.17 -16.61
C ARG A 199 -5.95 -7.11 -16.30
N VAL A 200 -5.53 -5.86 -16.26
CA VAL A 200 -6.41 -4.70 -16.04
C VAL A 200 -6.25 -3.78 -17.23
N GLU A 201 -7.37 -3.38 -17.81
CA GLU A 201 -7.39 -2.47 -18.96
C GLU A 201 -8.42 -1.36 -18.81
N ASN A 202 -8.15 -0.25 -19.48
CA ASN A 202 -9.18 0.72 -19.82
C ASN A 202 -9.83 0.28 -21.15
N PRO A 203 -11.05 -0.25 -21.14
CA PRO A 203 -11.71 -0.72 -22.35
C PRO A 203 -12.20 0.44 -23.24
N SER A 204 -12.22 1.67 -22.73
CA SER A 204 -12.70 2.83 -23.51
C SER A 204 -11.65 3.28 -24.52
N HIS A 205 -12.13 3.60 -25.73
CA HIS A 205 -11.34 4.22 -26.79
C HIS A 205 -11.48 5.74 -26.85
N THR A 206 -12.30 6.33 -25.97
CA THR A 206 -12.61 7.77 -25.95
C THR A 206 -12.34 8.43 -24.61
N ASP A 207 -12.41 7.66 -23.53
CA ASP A 207 -12.33 8.15 -22.16
C ASP A 207 -11.15 7.54 -21.43
N LYS A 208 -10.58 8.32 -20.51
CA LYS A 208 -9.47 7.90 -19.66
C LYS A 208 -10.01 7.26 -18.40
N ALA A 209 -9.23 6.34 -17.84
CA ALA A 209 -9.50 5.75 -16.54
C ALA A 209 -8.41 6.11 -15.52
N VAL A 210 -8.80 6.18 -14.25
CA VAL A 210 -7.91 6.39 -13.11
C VAL A 210 -8.30 5.41 -12.03
N THR A 211 -7.32 4.68 -11.49
CA THR A 211 -7.53 3.71 -10.40
C THR A 211 -6.61 4.01 -9.23
N LEU A 212 -7.04 3.68 -8.03
CA LEU A 212 -6.28 3.73 -6.78
C LEU A 212 -5.93 2.30 -6.38
N HIS A 213 -4.64 2.02 -6.26
CA HIS A 213 -4.13 0.71 -5.89
C HIS A 213 -3.48 0.76 -4.52
N LEU A 214 -3.81 -0.21 -3.66
CA LEU A 214 -3.13 -0.47 -2.40
C LEU A 214 -2.48 -1.85 -2.48
N TYR A 215 -1.18 -1.91 -2.20
CA TYR A 215 -0.43 -3.17 -2.11
C TYR A 215 0.13 -3.37 -0.70
N SER A 216 -0.07 -4.55 -0.11
CA SER A 216 0.41 -4.90 1.23
C SER A 216 0.87 -6.37 1.32
N PRO A 217 2.12 -6.66 1.69
CA PRO A 217 3.21 -5.71 1.88
C PRO A 217 3.58 -4.97 0.57
N PRO A 218 4.39 -3.90 0.64
CA PRO A 218 4.99 -3.31 -0.54
C PRO A 218 5.94 -4.30 -1.22
N PHE A 219 6.05 -4.24 -2.55
CA PHE A 219 7.02 -5.02 -3.32
C PHE A 219 7.64 -4.19 -4.45
N ASP A 220 8.86 -4.55 -4.82
CA ASP A 220 9.63 -3.87 -5.86
C ASP A 220 9.68 -4.63 -7.19
N GLU A 221 9.28 -5.90 -7.21
CA GLU A 221 9.30 -6.76 -8.40
C GLU A 221 8.08 -7.69 -8.43
N CYS A 222 7.55 -7.95 -9.62
CA CYS A 222 6.51 -8.94 -9.84
C CYS A 222 6.77 -9.73 -11.13
N TYR A 223 5.95 -10.76 -11.39
CA TYR A 223 6.01 -11.49 -12.65
C TYR A 223 4.97 -10.95 -13.62
N CYS A 224 5.38 -10.72 -14.87
CA CYS A 224 4.51 -10.53 -16.01
C CYS A 224 4.54 -11.78 -16.89
N PHE A 225 3.40 -12.16 -17.46
CA PHE A 225 3.25 -13.39 -18.22
C PHE A 225 2.85 -13.09 -19.67
N ASP A 226 3.46 -13.84 -20.59
CA ASP A 226 3.02 -13.89 -21.98
C ASP A 226 1.79 -14.81 -22.09
N GLN A 227 0.65 -14.25 -22.50
CA GLN A 227 -0.62 -14.97 -22.53
C GLN A 227 -0.56 -16.25 -23.39
N ARG A 228 0.14 -16.22 -24.53
CA ARG A 228 0.17 -17.33 -25.47
C ARG A 228 1.03 -18.49 -24.98
N THR A 229 2.05 -18.21 -24.17
CA THR A 229 3.07 -19.21 -23.82
C THR A 229 3.19 -19.48 -22.32
N GLY A 230 2.52 -18.71 -21.46
CA GLY A 230 2.65 -18.81 -20.00
C GLY A 230 4.04 -18.43 -19.47
N LYS A 231 4.97 -18.02 -20.34
CA LYS A 231 6.33 -17.66 -19.93
C LYS A 231 6.29 -16.39 -19.09
N LYS A 232 6.95 -16.45 -17.93
CA LYS A 232 7.07 -15.31 -17.02
C LYS A 232 8.35 -14.52 -17.24
N LEU A 233 8.26 -13.22 -17.07
CA LEU A 233 9.38 -12.28 -16.98
C LEU A 233 9.29 -11.56 -15.65
N THR A 234 10.45 -11.29 -15.03
CA THR A 234 10.50 -10.45 -13.81
C THR A 234 10.46 -8.99 -14.23
N ALA A 235 9.51 -8.23 -13.69
CA ALA A 235 9.33 -6.81 -13.95
C ALA A 235 9.54 -6.01 -12.66
N LYS A 236 10.39 -4.99 -12.73
CA LYS A 236 10.60 -4.06 -11.61
C LYS A 236 9.49 -3.03 -11.57
N VAL A 237 8.93 -2.80 -10.39
CA VAL A 237 7.99 -1.70 -10.14
C VAL A 237 8.75 -0.39 -10.27
N THR A 238 8.25 0.47 -11.16
CA THR A 238 8.79 1.82 -11.34
C THR A 238 7.68 2.83 -11.18
N PHE A 239 8.01 3.96 -10.57
CA PHE A 239 7.07 5.06 -10.35
C PHE A 239 7.30 6.15 -11.39
N TRP A 240 6.25 6.50 -12.11
CA TRP A 240 6.23 7.67 -12.99
C TRP A 240 6.33 8.96 -12.16
N SER A 241 5.61 9.02 -11.05
CA SER A 241 5.78 10.11 -10.08
C SER A 241 5.70 9.59 -8.65
N LYS A 242 6.30 10.34 -7.73
CA LYS A 242 6.15 10.15 -6.29
C LYS A 242 5.64 11.42 -5.66
N PHE A 243 4.60 11.32 -4.83
CA PHE A 243 4.04 12.43 -4.07
C PHE A 243 3.63 13.64 -4.94
N GLY A 244 3.18 13.37 -6.16
CA GLY A 244 2.81 14.39 -7.15
C GLY A 244 3.98 15.05 -7.89
N LYS A 245 5.22 14.58 -7.71
CA LYS A 245 6.42 15.06 -8.43
C LYS A 245 6.98 13.98 -9.35
N ARG A 246 7.25 14.35 -10.61
CA ARG A 246 7.78 13.41 -11.64
C ARG A 246 9.14 12.86 -11.17
N THR A 247 9.34 11.55 -11.27
CA THR A 247 10.64 10.94 -11.01
C THR A 247 11.57 11.14 -12.21
N PRO A 248 12.91 11.19 -12.03
CA PRO A 248 13.86 11.42 -13.12
C PRO A 248 13.94 10.28 -14.16
N PHE A 249 13.17 9.21 -14.01
CA PHE A 249 13.20 8.07 -14.92
C PHE A 249 12.30 8.34 -16.13
N GLY A 250 12.94 8.85 -17.18
CA GLY A 250 12.35 9.27 -18.45
C GLY A 250 13.08 10.54 -18.89
N LYS A 251 13.71 10.53 -20.07
CA LYS A 251 14.58 11.62 -20.57
C LYS A 251 14.02 13.00 -20.21
N ASP A 252 14.82 13.78 -19.50
CA ASP A 252 14.54 15.19 -19.26
C ASP A 252 14.40 15.90 -20.63
N PRO A 253 13.22 16.43 -20.98
CA PRO A 253 13.03 17.11 -22.26
C PRO A 253 13.89 18.37 -22.39
N ASN A 254 14.44 18.90 -21.28
CA ASN A 254 15.36 20.03 -21.28
C ASN A 254 16.83 19.64 -21.38
N LYS A 255 17.15 18.34 -21.34
CA LYS A 255 18.53 17.87 -21.50
C LYS A 255 18.78 17.52 -22.96
N ILE A 256 18.95 18.57 -23.77
CA ILE A 256 19.51 18.45 -25.12
C ILE A 256 20.86 17.75 -24.96
N CYS A 257 20.99 16.58 -25.59
CA CYS A 257 22.25 15.89 -25.73
C CYS A 257 23.17 16.81 -26.54
N SER A 258 24.09 17.48 -25.85
CA SER A 258 25.23 18.13 -26.49
C SER A 258 26.05 17.03 -27.15
N ARG A 259 25.78 16.80 -28.44
CA ARG A 259 26.73 16.15 -29.33
C ARG A 259 27.94 17.08 -29.41
N GLU A 260 28.97 16.76 -28.63
CA GLU A 260 30.30 17.27 -28.91
C GLU A 260 30.76 16.60 -30.21
N ASN A 261 30.73 17.38 -31.29
CA ASN A 261 31.60 17.15 -32.43
C ASN A 261 33.00 17.62 -32.03
N ASN A 262 33.91 16.69 -31.79
CA ASN A 262 35.28 16.75 -32.31
C ASN A 262 35.97 15.38 -32.14
#